data_AF-A0A8T5RWJ4-F1
#
_entry.id   AF-A0A8T5RWJ4-F1
#
_cell.length_a   1.000
_cell.length_b   1.000
_cell.length_c   1.000
_cell.angle_alpha   90.00
_cell.angle_beta   90.00
_cell.angle_gamma   90.00
#
_symmetry.space_group_name_H-M   'P 1'
#
loop_
_entity.id
_entity.type
_entity.pdbx_description
1 polymer ?
#
loop_
_entity_poly.entity_id
_entity_poly.type
_entity_poly.pdbx_seq_one_letter_code
_entity_poly.pdbx_strand_id
1 'polypeptide(L)'
;MSDILKEPKNLNEFKSLHQTKIRFQTPLILRMYGALNKINLRNENRYILCNFLDQHSDQIDLDENVYKTNNQKTLNQLFLLAYNKAKEYKLVQALYTEYLNSIDAINSKIAT
;
A
#
# COMPACT_ATOMS: atom_id res chain seq x y z
N MET A 1 12.47 -24.57 -19.21
CA MET A 1 13.38 -24.51 -18.06
C MET A 1 13.59 -23.05 -17.71
N SER A 2 13.13 -22.67 -16.52
CA SER A 2 13.63 -21.54 -15.72
C SER A 2 13.86 -20.19 -16.41
N ASP A 3 12.78 -19.51 -16.82
CA ASP A 3 12.74 -18.05 -16.63
C ASP A 3 12.49 -17.81 -15.14
N ILE A 4 13.54 -18.04 -14.33
CA ILE A 4 13.57 -17.63 -12.95
C ILE A 4 13.46 -16.11 -12.99
N LEU A 5 12.27 -15.62 -12.66
CA LEU A 5 11.99 -14.27 -12.22
C LEU A 5 13.16 -13.83 -11.37
N LYS A 6 14.10 -13.07 -11.96
CA LYS A 6 15.13 -12.35 -11.22
C LYS A 6 14.36 -11.63 -10.13
N GLU A 7 14.66 -11.91 -8.86
CA GLU A 7 14.09 -11.16 -7.73
C GLU A 7 14.07 -9.69 -8.15
N PRO A 8 12.90 -9.06 -8.30
CA PRO A 8 12.86 -7.71 -8.82
C PRO A 8 13.72 -6.91 -7.85
N LYS A 9 14.69 -6.15 -8.37
CA LYS A 9 15.66 -5.36 -7.60
C LYS A 9 15.01 -4.54 -6.46
N ASN A 10 13.72 -4.24 -6.62
CA ASN A 10 12.81 -3.62 -5.65
C ASN A 10 12.59 -4.45 -4.36
N LEU A 11 12.59 -5.79 -4.41
CA LEU A 11 12.33 -6.69 -3.27
C LEU A 11 13.36 -6.52 -2.15
N ASN A 12 14.64 -6.46 -2.51
CA ASN A 12 15.73 -6.24 -1.57
C ASN A 12 15.77 -4.79 -1.06
N GLU A 13 15.27 -3.82 -1.84
CA GLU A 13 15.02 -2.47 -1.34
C GLU A 13 13.95 -2.47 -0.22
N PHE A 14 12.88 -3.26 -0.34
CA PHE A 14 11.81 -3.32 0.67
C PHE A 14 12.28 -3.87 2.02
N LYS A 15 13.13 -4.92 2.03
CA LYS A 15 13.67 -5.48 3.28
C LYS A 15 14.47 -4.44 4.09
N SER A 16 15.13 -3.49 3.42
CA SER A 16 15.87 -2.42 4.10
C SER A 16 14.97 -1.37 4.78
N LEU A 17 13.68 -1.30 4.42
CA LEU A 17 12.74 -0.28 4.92
C LEU A 17 12.23 -0.57 6.35
N HIS A 18 12.27 -1.82 6.78
CA HIS A 18 11.80 -2.28 8.09
C HIS A 18 12.46 -1.59 9.31
N GLN A 19 13.57 -0.87 9.12
CA GLN A 19 14.38 -0.31 10.21
C GLN A 19 14.32 1.22 10.32
N THR A 20 13.54 1.92 9.49
CA THR A 20 13.56 3.39 9.46
C THR A 20 12.51 4.04 10.37
N LYS A 21 12.97 4.94 11.26
CA LYS A 21 12.14 5.79 12.13
C LYS A 21 11.02 6.49 11.33
N ILE A 22 9.90 6.79 12.01
CA ILE A 22 8.66 7.45 11.53
C ILE A 22 8.89 8.55 10.47
N ARG A 23 10.00 9.30 10.56
CA ARG A 23 10.38 10.37 9.63
C ARG A 23 10.37 9.98 8.14
N PHE A 24 10.54 8.70 7.80
CA PHE A 24 10.60 8.25 6.41
C PHE A 24 9.36 7.49 5.93
N GLN A 25 8.33 7.28 6.75
CA GLN A 25 7.17 6.47 6.34
C GLN A 25 6.44 7.04 5.10
N THR A 26 6.26 8.36 5.03
CA THR A 26 5.67 9.04 3.85
C THR A 26 6.38 8.71 2.53
N PRO A 27 7.69 8.99 2.37
CA PRO A 27 8.37 8.69 1.11
C PRO A 27 8.40 7.18 0.81
N LEU A 28 8.36 6.33 1.84
CA LEU A 28 8.32 4.89 1.65
C LEU A 28 6.96 4.38 1.17
N ILE A 29 5.84 4.92 1.68
CA ILE A 29 4.50 4.65 1.14
C ILE A 29 4.44 4.98 -0.35
N LEU A 30 4.98 6.13 -0.76
CA LEU A 30 5.04 6.53 -2.17
C LEU A 30 5.88 5.56 -3.02
N ARG A 31 7.03 5.12 -2.50
CA ARG A 31 7.87 4.12 -3.17
C ARG A 31 7.16 2.78 -3.33
N MET A 32 6.51 2.29 -2.27
CA MET A 32 5.73 1.05 -2.28
C MET A 32 4.59 1.11 -3.30
N TYR A 33 3.79 2.16 -3.25
CA TYR A 33 2.72 2.42 -4.22
C TYR A 33 3.24 2.44 -5.67
N GLY A 34 4.32 3.20 -5.92
CA GLY A 34 4.92 3.32 -7.24
C GLY A 34 5.53 2.01 -7.75
N ALA A 35 6.14 1.22 -6.87
CA ALA A 35 6.73 -0.06 -7.23
C ALA A 35 5.68 -1.09 -7.63
N LEU A 36 4.61 -1.23 -6.85
CA LEU A 36 3.48 -2.12 -7.18
C LEU A 36 2.86 -1.76 -8.53
N ASN A 37 2.70 -0.47 -8.83
CA ASN A 37 2.24 -0.01 -10.14
C ASN A 37 3.20 -0.40 -11.28
N LYS A 38 4.53 -0.29 -11.07
CA LYS A 38 5.55 -0.65 -12.07
C LYS A 38 5.54 -2.14 -12.43
N ILE A 39 5.16 -3.00 -11.50
CA ILE A 39 5.06 -4.46 -11.71
C ILE A 39 3.62 -4.91 -12.00
N ASN A 40 2.75 -3.99 -12.41
CA ASN A 40 1.35 -4.24 -12.78
C ASN A 40 0.44 -4.79 -11.66
N LEU A 41 0.82 -4.62 -10.39
CA LEU A 41 0.01 -5.00 -9.22
C LEU A 41 -0.92 -3.84 -8.78
N ARG A 42 -1.68 -3.32 -9.75
CA ARG A 42 -2.58 -2.18 -9.54
C ARG A 42 -3.81 -2.52 -8.70
N ASN A 43 -4.27 -3.78 -8.77
CA ASN A 43 -5.42 -4.25 -8.01
C ASN A 43 -5.05 -4.48 -6.55
N GLU A 44 -3.84 -4.94 -6.28
CA GLU A 44 -3.26 -5.09 -4.95
C GLU A 44 -3.10 -3.71 -4.31
N ASN A 45 -2.57 -2.73 -5.05
CA ASN A 45 -2.55 -1.33 -4.61
C ASN A 45 -3.95 -0.83 -4.22
N ARG A 46 -4.96 -1.10 -5.06
CA ARG A 46 -6.35 -0.73 -4.76
C ARG A 46 -6.84 -1.42 -3.49
N TYR A 47 -6.58 -2.71 -3.35
CA TYR A 47 -6.99 -3.50 -2.19
C TYR A 47 -6.37 -2.97 -0.89
N ILE A 48 -5.05 -2.73 -0.87
CA ILE A 48 -4.32 -2.14 0.26
C ILE A 48 -4.97 -0.83 0.70
N LEU A 49 -5.25 0.07 -0.25
CA LEU A 49 -5.83 1.37 0.03
C LEU A 49 -7.27 1.27 0.56
N CYS A 50 -8.09 0.43 -0.05
CA CYS A 50 -9.46 0.19 0.44
C CYS A 50 -9.44 -0.44 1.83
N ASN A 51 -8.58 -1.43 2.08
CA ASN A 51 -8.49 -2.11 3.36
C ASN A 51 -8.08 -1.15 4.47
N PHE A 52 -7.08 -0.29 4.24
CA PHE A 52 -6.72 0.77 5.17
C PHE A 52 -7.91 1.70 5.48
N LEU A 53 -8.62 2.17 4.44
CA LEU A 53 -9.76 3.08 4.62
C LEU A 53 -10.91 2.42 5.41
N ASP A 54 -11.17 1.15 5.15
CA ASP A 54 -12.23 0.37 5.82
C ASP A 54 -11.89 0.09 7.28
N GLN A 55 -10.68 -0.40 7.57
CA GLN A 55 -10.20 -0.71 8.92
C GLN A 55 -10.19 0.50 9.87
N HIS A 56 -10.05 1.70 9.31
CA HIS A 56 -10.01 2.94 10.07
C HIS A 56 -11.27 3.79 9.92
N SER A 57 -12.32 3.29 9.24
CA SER A 57 -13.54 4.05 8.92
C SER A 57 -14.23 4.67 10.14
N ASP A 58 -14.14 4.06 11.33
CA ASP A 58 -14.66 4.63 12.58
C ASP A 58 -13.87 5.85 13.07
N GLN A 59 -12.60 5.98 12.66
CA GLN A 59 -11.69 7.04 13.06
C GLN A 59 -11.58 8.13 12.00
N ILE A 60 -11.62 7.73 10.72
CA ILE A 60 -11.53 8.63 9.59
C ILE A 60 -12.95 8.97 9.14
N ASP A 61 -13.29 10.24 9.10
CA ASP A 61 -14.62 10.72 8.69
C ASP A 61 -14.89 10.36 7.22
N LEU A 62 -15.39 9.15 7.00
CA LEU A 62 -15.58 8.50 5.72
C LEU A 62 -17.06 8.14 5.57
N ASP A 63 -17.82 9.05 4.98
CA ASP A 63 -19.28 8.95 4.86
C ASP A 63 -19.77 7.73 4.04
N GLU A 64 -18.91 7.19 3.18
CA GLU A 64 -19.28 6.15 2.22
C GLU A 64 -18.48 4.87 2.42
N ASN A 65 -19.16 3.72 2.27
CA ASN A 65 -18.49 2.43 2.22
C ASN A 65 -17.50 2.39 1.03
N VAL A 66 -16.21 2.33 1.35
CA VAL A 66 -15.12 2.42 0.36
C VAL A 66 -15.21 1.33 -0.70
N TYR A 67 -15.63 0.12 -0.35
CA TYR A 67 -15.75 -0.97 -1.31
C TYR A 67 -16.87 -0.77 -2.32
N LYS A 68 -17.92 -0.01 -1.97
CA LYS A 68 -18.98 0.35 -2.92
C LYS A 68 -18.54 1.44 -3.90
N THR A 69 -17.71 2.39 -3.46
CA THR A 69 -17.39 3.59 -4.25
C THR A 69 -15.99 3.57 -4.86
N ASN A 70 -15.15 2.59 -4.52
CA ASN A 70 -13.77 2.52 -5.03
C ASN A 70 -13.72 2.48 -6.57
N ASN A 71 -14.62 1.75 -7.23
CA ASN A 71 -14.61 1.61 -8.69
C ASN A 71 -14.93 2.93 -9.43
N GLN A 72 -15.49 3.91 -8.73
CA GLN A 72 -15.75 5.25 -9.26
C GLN A 72 -14.51 6.16 -9.17
N LYS A 73 -13.48 5.74 -8.42
CA LYS A 73 -12.24 6.48 -8.20
C LYS A 73 -11.10 5.84 -8.97
N THR A 74 -10.29 6.66 -9.65
CA THR A 74 -9.00 6.21 -10.16
C THR A 74 -8.10 5.77 -9.01
N LEU A 75 -7.10 4.93 -9.31
CA LEU A 75 -6.17 4.46 -8.28
C LEU A 75 -5.42 5.62 -7.60
N ASN A 76 -5.05 6.66 -8.36
CA ASN A 76 -4.41 7.86 -7.81
C ASN A 76 -5.35 8.66 -6.89
N GLN A 77 -6.64 8.78 -7.25
CA GLN A 77 -7.62 9.44 -6.38
C GLN A 77 -7.80 8.65 -5.07
N LEU A 78 -7.87 7.32 -5.15
CA LEU A 78 -7.96 6.46 -3.97
C LEU A 78 -6.70 6.58 -3.10
N PHE A 79 -5.51 6.64 -3.72
CA PHE A 79 -4.25 6.86 -3.01
C PHE A 79 -4.24 8.20 -2.28
N LEU A 80 -4.62 9.29 -2.95
CA LEU A 80 -4.67 10.62 -2.34
C LEU A 80 -5.67 10.68 -1.19
N LEU A 81 -6.84 10.04 -1.32
CA LEU A 81 -7.82 9.94 -0.25
C LEU A 81 -7.24 9.24 0.98
N ALA A 82 -6.73 8.02 0.83
CA ALA A 82 -6.15 7.24 1.92
C ALA A 82 -4.98 7.98 2.57
N TYR A 83 -4.08 8.54 1.76
CA TYR A 83 -2.90 9.24 2.26
C TYR A 83 -3.24 10.53 3.01
N ASN A 84 -4.21 11.31 2.52
CA ASN A 84 -4.65 12.53 3.20
C ASN A 84 -5.34 12.22 4.52
N LYS A 85 -6.25 11.23 4.55
CA LYS A 85 -6.86 10.75 5.80
C LYS A 85 -5.80 10.20 6.76
N ALA A 86 -4.82 9.44 6.27
CA ALA A 86 -3.73 8.96 7.11
C ALA A 86 -2.93 10.11 7.76
N LYS A 87 -2.71 11.22 7.06
CA LYS A 87 -2.04 12.39 7.63
C LYS A 87 -2.91 13.14 8.63
N GLU A 88 -4.16 13.41 8.26
CA GLU A 88 -5.13 14.16 9.06
C GLU A 88 -5.36 13.51 10.42
N TYR A 89 -5.52 12.19 10.45
CA TYR A 89 -5.81 11.42 11.65
C TYR A 89 -4.57 10.78 12.30
N LYS A 90 -3.35 11.15 11.87
CA LYS A 90 -2.07 10.63 12.40
C LYS A 90 -1.91 9.10 12.24
N LEU A 91 -2.49 8.52 11.20
CA LEU A 91 -2.46 7.10 10.84
C LEU A 91 -1.42 6.75 9.75
N VAL A 92 -0.44 7.63 9.49
CA VAL A 92 0.63 7.37 8.49
C VAL A 92 1.37 6.06 8.77
N GLN A 93 1.63 5.75 10.04
CA GLN A 93 2.25 4.48 10.42
C GLN A 93 1.37 3.27 10.07
N ALA A 94 0.05 3.38 10.26
CA ALA A 94 -0.88 2.29 9.95
C ALA A 94 -0.93 2.04 8.43
N LEU A 95 -1.04 3.10 7.61
CA LEU A 95 -0.97 2.97 6.16
C LEU A 95 0.36 2.37 5.69
N TYR A 96 1.48 2.77 6.31
CA TYR A 96 2.79 2.20 6.04
C TYR A 96 2.84 0.69 6.35
N THR A 97 2.36 0.29 7.52
CA THR A 97 2.30 -1.11 7.94
C THR A 97 1.40 -1.95 7.03
N GLU A 98 0.27 -1.40 6.57
CA GLU A 98 -0.63 -2.10 5.65
C GLU A 98 0.04 -2.41 4.31
N TYR A 99 0.81 -1.45 3.77
CA TYR A 99 1.63 -1.68 2.58
C TYR A 99 2.71 -2.74 2.81
N LEU A 100 3.45 -2.65 3.93
CA LEU A 100 4.51 -3.63 4.24
C LEU A 100 3.93 -5.05 4.33
N ASN A 101 2.91 -5.24 5.16
CA ASN A 101 2.28 -6.55 5.37
C ASN A 101 1.75 -7.14 4.06
N SER A 102 1.14 -6.30 3.22
CA SER A 102 0.62 -6.73 1.94
C SER A 102 1.72 -7.11 0.95
N ILE A 103 2.82 -6.36 0.90
CA ILE A 103 3.98 -6.69 0.07
C ILE A 103 4.61 -8.00 0.53
N ASP A 104 4.78 -8.20 1.85
CA ASP A 104 5.31 -9.45 2.39
C ASP A 104 4.42 -10.65 2.08
N ALA A 105 3.10 -10.49 2.16
CA ALA A 105 2.13 -11.51 1.78
C ALA A 105 2.18 -11.84 0.28
N ILE A 106 2.31 -10.83 -0.59
CA ILE A 106 2.48 -11.01 -2.04
C ILE A 106 3.76 -11.79 -2.33
N ASN A 107 4.87 -11.41 -1.69
CA ASN A 107 6.16 -12.06 -1.89
C ASN A 107 6.14 -13.52 -1.44
N SER A 108 5.47 -13.81 -0.32
CA SER A 108 5.32 -15.17 0.20
C SER A 108 4.51 -16.06 -0.75
N LYS A 109 3.46 -15.54 -1.39
CA LYS A 109 2.68 -16.27 -2.39
C LYS A 109 3.46 -16.57 -3.67
N ILE A 110 4.34 -15.67 -4.09
CA ILE A 110 5.17 -15.86 -5.31
C ILE A 110 6.28 -16.90 -5.08
N ALA A 111 6.75 -17.04 -3.84
CA ALA A 111 7.79 -18.01 -3.47
C ALA A 111 7.28 -19.46 -3.35
N THR A 112 5.96 -19.67 -3.41
CA THR A 112 5.31 -20.99 -3.28
C THR A 112 4.89 -21.50 -4.65
#